data_AF-A0A6H1P304-F1
#
_entry.id   AF-A0A6H1P304-F1
#
_cell.length_a   1.000
_cell.length_b   1.000
_cell.length_c   1.000
_cell.angle_alpha   90.00
_cell.angle_beta   90.00
_cell.angle_gamma   90.00
#
_symmetry.space_group_name_H-M   'P 1'
#
loop_
_entity.id
_entity.type
_entity.pdbx_description
1 polymer ?
#
loop_
_entity_poly.entity_id
_entity_poly.type
_entity_poly.pdbx_seq_one_letter_code
_entity_poly.pdbx_strand_id
1 'polypeptide(L)'
;MKKKSIIIIVFSSILLLAGVAFFSFFRFVHLSNPIEIDGVSWDTRTEGKKEIVYHIRNKGLTSITIKEVTLNHGKQPKELALGISYSGHLVQPGTDDPMIKFMKIDAAPINPMLNPKEITEAINRQENTPFYYGIKVEFYQEPIKSMTVKYMYFGFLVTKKYNLEEL
;
A
#
# COMPACT_ATOMS: atom_id res chain seq x y z
N MET A 1 -21.84 -29.98 42.26
CA MET A 1 -20.98 -28.79 42.05
C MET A 1 -19.91 -28.96 40.96
N LYS A 2 -19.36 -30.15 40.69
CA LYS A 2 -18.20 -30.33 39.78
C LYS A 2 -18.41 -29.95 38.29
N LYS A 3 -19.54 -30.30 37.67
CA LYS A 3 -19.73 -30.08 36.21
C LYS A 3 -19.85 -28.60 35.81
N LYS A 4 -20.57 -27.79 36.59
CA LYS A 4 -20.76 -26.35 36.29
C LYS A 4 -19.44 -25.57 36.39
N SER A 5 -18.62 -25.85 37.40
CA SER A 5 -17.30 -25.22 37.56
C SER A 5 -16.33 -25.59 36.43
N ILE A 6 -16.33 -26.83 35.96
CA ILE A 6 -15.51 -27.25 34.80
C ILE A 6 -15.93 -26.50 33.54
N ILE A 7 -17.23 -26.38 33.26
CA ILE A 7 -17.73 -25.65 32.10
C ILE A 7 -17.30 -24.18 32.15
N ILE A 8 -17.41 -23.53 33.32
CA ILE A 8 -16.99 -22.13 33.50
C ILE A 8 -15.49 -21.99 33.26
N ILE A 9 -14.66 -22.89 33.79
CA ILE A 9 -13.21 -22.85 33.60
C ILE A 9 -12.87 -23.00 32.11
N VAL A 10 -13.45 -23.99 31.42
CA VAL A 10 -13.21 -24.22 29.99
C VAL A 10 -13.63 -23.01 29.17
N PHE A 11 -14.80 -22.44 29.44
CA PHE A 11 -15.28 -21.26 28.73
C PHE A 11 -14.38 -20.04 28.96
N SER A 12 -13.98 -19.80 30.21
CA SER A 12 -13.03 -18.73 30.56
C SER A 12 -11.67 -18.93 29.89
N SER A 13 -11.16 -20.17 29.81
CA SER A 13 -9.91 -20.47 29.11
C SER A 13 -10.03 -20.21 27.60
N ILE A 14 -11.14 -20.57 26.97
CA ILE A 14 -11.39 -20.29 25.55
C ILE A 14 -11.44 -18.79 25.30
N LEU A 15 -12.17 -18.03 26.12
CA LEU A 15 -12.23 -16.57 26.02
C LEU A 15 -10.85 -15.92 26.16
N LEU A 16 -10.04 -16.41 27.11
CA LEU A 16 -8.69 -15.89 27.32
C LEU A 16 -7.79 -16.19 26.12
N LEU A 17 -7.84 -17.41 25.57
CA LEU A 17 -7.10 -17.78 24.35
C LEU A 17 -7.55 -16.94 23.14
N ALA A 18 -8.85 -16.73 22.97
CA ALA A 18 -9.38 -15.88 21.90
C ALA A 18 -8.90 -14.42 22.06
N GLY A 19 -8.88 -13.90 23.29
CA GLY A 19 -8.34 -12.57 23.58
C GLY A 19 -6.86 -12.44 23.25
N VAL A 20 -6.04 -13.43 23.62
CA VAL A 20 -4.60 -13.46 23.30
C VAL A 20 -4.38 -13.56 21.78
N ALA A 21 -5.15 -14.39 21.08
CA ALA A 21 -5.05 -14.53 19.62
C ALA A 21 -5.43 -13.23 18.90
N PHE A 22 -6.55 -12.60 19.32
CA PHE A 22 -6.99 -11.33 18.75
C PHE A 22 -5.95 -10.22 19.00
N PHE A 23 -5.43 -10.10 20.23
CA PHE A 23 -4.41 -9.10 20.55
C PHE A 23 -3.11 -9.33 19.76
N SER A 24 -2.67 -10.59 19.64
CA SER A 24 -1.49 -10.94 18.83
C SER A 24 -1.69 -10.59 17.37
N PHE A 25 -2.87 -10.89 16.81
CA PHE A 25 -3.20 -10.55 15.42
C PHE A 25 -3.27 -9.03 15.22
N PHE A 26 -3.92 -8.30 16.12
CA PHE A 26 -3.98 -6.84 16.08
C PHE A 26 -2.58 -6.22 16.10
N ARG A 27 -1.70 -6.71 16.99
CA ARG A 27 -0.28 -6.31 17.05
C ARG A 27 0.44 -6.64 15.75
N PHE A 28 0.26 -7.84 15.21
CA PHE A 28 0.85 -8.24 13.93
C PHE A 28 0.47 -7.26 12.81
N VAL A 29 -0.82 -6.92 12.68
CA VAL A 29 -1.31 -5.99 11.65
C VAL A 29 -0.69 -4.60 11.79
N HIS A 30 -0.63 -4.05 13.01
CA HIS A 30 -0.08 -2.72 13.25
C HIS A 30 1.45 -2.64 13.18
N LEU A 31 2.15 -3.74 13.48
CA LEU A 31 3.61 -3.79 13.39
C LEU A 31 4.08 -4.08 11.96
N SER A 32 3.32 -4.87 11.20
CA SER A 32 3.59 -5.14 9.79
C SER A 32 3.76 -3.87 8.98
N ASN A 33 4.64 -3.94 7.98
CA ASN A 33 4.82 -2.87 6.99
C ASN A 33 4.70 -3.48 5.58
N PRO A 34 3.47 -3.72 5.09
CA PRO A 34 3.25 -4.32 3.78
C PRO A 34 3.74 -3.45 2.62
N ILE A 35 3.73 -2.11 2.75
CA ILE A 35 4.19 -1.22 1.67
C ILE A 35 5.71 -1.09 1.75
N GLU A 36 6.37 -1.38 0.64
CA GLU A 36 7.74 -0.99 0.37
C GLU A 36 7.76 0.06 -0.74
N ILE A 37 8.63 1.06 -0.60
CA ILE A 37 8.90 2.08 -1.62
C ILE A 37 10.33 1.84 -2.10
N ASP A 38 10.50 1.49 -3.36
CA ASP A 38 11.78 0.99 -3.90
C ASP A 38 12.26 1.72 -5.16
N GLY A 39 11.53 2.76 -5.58
CA GLY A 39 11.89 3.53 -6.76
C GLY A 39 11.12 4.83 -6.88
N VAL A 40 11.63 5.70 -7.73
CA VAL A 40 11.02 6.97 -8.08
C VAL A 40 11.13 7.20 -9.57
N SER A 41 10.05 7.68 -10.17
CA SER A 41 10.06 8.24 -11.53
C SER A 41 9.49 9.65 -11.47
N TRP A 42 10.02 10.54 -12.30
CA TRP A 42 9.62 11.94 -12.31
C TRP A 42 9.62 12.47 -13.73
N ASP A 43 8.71 13.38 -14.00
CA ASP A 43 8.66 14.14 -15.23
C ASP A 43 8.47 15.63 -14.88
N THR A 44 9.08 16.48 -15.68
CA THR A 44 8.89 17.93 -15.59
C THR A 44 7.97 18.32 -16.71
N ARG A 45 6.66 18.27 -16.46
CA ARG A 45 5.70 18.81 -17.43
C ARG A 45 5.90 20.32 -17.57
N THR A 46 5.58 20.81 -18.76
CA THR A 46 5.63 22.22 -19.20
C THR A 46 5.15 23.14 -18.07
N GLU A 47 5.92 24.19 -17.76
CA GLU A 47 5.71 25.14 -16.63
C GLU A 47 6.34 24.77 -15.27
N GLY A 48 7.40 23.96 -15.23
CA GLY A 48 8.20 23.75 -14.01
C GLY A 48 7.48 22.90 -12.94
N LYS A 49 6.39 22.24 -13.34
CA LYS A 49 5.60 21.34 -12.54
C LYS A 49 6.23 19.94 -12.53
N LYS A 50 6.92 19.60 -11.44
CA LYS A 50 7.47 18.26 -11.20
C LYS A 50 6.36 17.29 -10.74
N GLU A 51 5.96 16.38 -11.62
CA GLU A 51 5.17 15.20 -11.25
C GLU A 51 6.11 14.10 -10.76
N ILE A 52 5.81 13.50 -9.62
CA ILE A 52 6.64 12.44 -9.03
C ILE A 52 5.76 11.22 -8.79
N VAL A 53 6.24 10.06 -9.18
CA VAL A 53 5.64 8.77 -8.85
C VAL A 53 6.62 7.99 -7.99
N TYR A 54 6.21 7.65 -6.77
CA TYR A 54 6.93 6.72 -5.92
C TYR A 54 6.43 5.30 -6.22
N HIS A 55 7.33 4.43 -6.68
CA HIS A 55 7.00 3.02 -6.92
C HIS A 55 6.75 2.32 -5.61
N ILE A 56 5.65 1.58 -5.53
CA ILE A 56 5.27 0.86 -4.33
C ILE A 56 5.02 -0.62 -4.61
N ARG A 57 5.43 -1.45 -3.66
CA ARG A 57 5.18 -2.89 -3.67
C ARG A 57 4.46 -3.28 -2.39
N ASN A 58 3.47 -4.16 -2.52
CA ASN A 58 2.83 -4.78 -1.37
C ASN A 58 3.53 -6.12 -1.08
N LYS A 59 4.41 -6.14 -0.08
CA LYS A 59 5.05 -7.34 0.50
C LYS A 59 4.19 -8.00 1.60
N GLY A 60 2.96 -7.52 1.81
CA GLY A 60 2.00 -8.08 2.74
C GLY A 60 1.34 -9.36 2.25
N LEU A 61 0.53 -9.95 3.14
CA LEU A 61 -0.21 -11.19 2.89
C LEU A 61 -1.56 -10.98 2.19
N THR A 62 -2.05 -9.74 2.16
CA THR A 62 -3.34 -9.39 1.57
C THR A 62 -3.27 -8.00 0.96
N SER A 63 -4.26 -7.69 0.13
CA SER A 63 -4.36 -6.39 -0.51
C SER A 63 -4.54 -5.28 0.52
N ILE A 64 -4.03 -4.10 0.18
CA ILE A 64 -4.17 -2.89 0.98
C ILE A 64 -4.94 -1.84 0.19
N THR A 65 -5.57 -0.90 0.88
CA THR A 65 -6.16 0.28 0.23
C THR A 65 -5.61 1.53 0.89
N ILE A 66 -4.91 2.36 0.12
CA ILE A 66 -4.42 3.65 0.62
C ILE A 66 -5.62 4.58 0.80
N LYS A 67 -5.69 5.25 1.95
CA LYS A 67 -6.74 6.20 2.31
C LYS A 67 -6.23 7.62 2.33
N GLU A 68 -4.99 7.83 2.74
CA GLU A 68 -4.41 9.16 2.86
C GLU A 68 -2.89 9.07 2.65
N VAL A 69 -2.35 10.09 2.02
CA VAL A 69 -0.90 10.28 1.86
C VAL A 69 -0.58 11.72 2.21
N THR A 70 0.35 11.90 3.15
CA THR A 70 0.92 13.20 3.48
C THR A 70 2.42 13.20 3.28
N LEU A 71 2.99 14.36 2.98
CA LEU A 71 4.40 14.53 2.70
C LEU A 71 5.06 15.39 3.78
N ASN A 72 6.32 15.08 4.10
CA ASN A 72 7.12 15.79 5.09
C ASN A 72 6.39 15.93 6.43
N HIS A 73 6.25 17.16 6.93
CA HIS A 73 5.61 17.51 8.20
C HIS A 73 4.07 17.46 8.12
N GLY A 74 3.51 16.42 7.49
CA GLY A 74 2.05 16.23 7.35
C GLY A 74 1.38 17.12 6.30
N LYS A 75 2.15 17.65 5.34
CA LYS A 75 1.62 18.51 4.27
C LYS A 75 0.87 17.67 3.24
N GLN A 76 -0.27 18.16 2.78
CA GLN A 76 -1.03 17.50 1.72
C GLN A 76 -0.40 17.80 0.36
N PRO A 77 -0.24 16.80 -0.53
CA PRO A 77 0.16 17.04 -1.91
C PRO A 77 -0.92 17.81 -2.67
N LYS A 78 -0.55 18.56 -3.71
CA LYS A 78 -1.50 19.30 -4.55
C LYS A 78 -2.39 18.36 -5.36
N GLU A 79 -1.76 17.34 -5.92
CA GLU A 79 -2.42 16.23 -6.60
C GLU A 79 -1.94 14.92 -6.00
N LEU A 80 -2.86 13.96 -5.89
CA LEU A 80 -2.60 12.63 -5.36
C LEU A 80 -3.39 11.60 -6.16
N ALA A 81 -2.69 10.61 -6.71
CA ALA A 81 -3.29 9.54 -7.48
C ALA A 81 -2.59 8.20 -7.23
N LEU A 82 -3.36 7.11 -7.33
CA LEU A 82 -2.82 5.76 -7.45
C LEU A 82 -2.58 5.49 -8.94
N GLY A 83 -1.33 5.24 -9.29
CA GLY A 83 -0.96 4.71 -10.60
C GLY A 83 -0.93 3.18 -10.57
N ILE A 84 -1.47 2.55 -11.61
CA ILE A 84 -1.51 1.10 -11.78
C ILE A 84 -1.08 0.75 -13.19
N SER A 85 -0.15 -0.18 -13.33
CA SER A 85 0.31 -0.70 -14.61
C SER A 85 -0.18 -2.12 -14.85
N TYR A 86 -0.66 -2.37 -16.07
CA TYR A 86 -1.12 -3.67 -16.56
C TYR A 86 -0.25 -4.19 -17.73
N SER A 87 0.84 -3.50 -18.11
CA SER A 87 1.67 -3.82 -19.28
C SER A 87 3.07 -4.35 -18.97
N GLY A 88 3.42 -4.54 -17.70
CA GLY A 88 4.77 -4.91 -17.29
C GLY A 88 5.76 -3.73 -17.24
N HIS A 89 5.34 -2.53 -17.62
CA HIS A 89 6.10 -1.30 -17.43
C HIS A 89 5.90 -0.73 -16.02
N LEU A 90 6.92 -0.09 -15.45
CA LEU A 90 6.76 0.66 -14.20
C LEU A 90 5.83 1.86 -14.40
N VAL A 91 5.11 2.22 -13.33
CA VAL A 91 4.26 3.41 -13.34
C VAL A 91 5.15 4.64 -13.45
N GLN A 92 4.88 5.49 -14.43
CA GLN A 92 5.65 6.71 -14.66
C GLN A 92 4.75 7.87 -15.08
N PRO A 93 5.06 9.11 -14.65
CA PRO A 93 4.32 10.29 -15.10
C PRO A 93 4.55 10.52 -16.59
N GLY A 94 3.58 11.16 -17.26
CA GLY A 94 3.71 11.54 -18.67
C GLY A 94 3.73 10.37 -19.68
N THR A 95 3.50 9.13 -19.27
CA THR A 95 3.51 7.98 -20.17
C THR A 95 2.32 7.97 -21.14
N ASP A 96 2.59 7.55 -22.38
CA ASP A 96 1.56 7.28 -23.40
C ASP A 96 1.07 5.82 -23.36
N ASP A 97 1.53 5.01 -22.41
CA ASP A 97 1.09 3.62 -22.29
C ASP A 97 -0.38 3.56 -21.81
N PRO A 98 -1.32 3.07 -22.64
CA PRO A 98 -2.74 3.03 -22.29
C PRO A 98 -3.04 2.04 -21.15
N MET A 99 -2.08 1.16 -20.83
CA MET A 99 -2.16 0.20 -19.74
C MET A 99 -1.60 0.73 -18.42
N ILE A 100 -1.15 1.99 -18.37
CA ILE A 100 -0.85 2.70 -17.12
C ILE A 100 -1.98 3.67 -16.84
N LYS A 101 -2.67 3.46 -15.71
CA LYS A 101 -3.84 4.24 -15.32
C LYS A 101 -3.57 4.98 -14.02
N PHE A 102 -3.87 6.27 -13.99
CA PHE A 102 -3.91 7.07 -12.77
C PHE A 102 -5.35 7.29 -12.35
N MET A 103 -5.65 7.00 -11.09
CA MET A 103 -6.99 7.12 -10.50
C MET A 103 -6.90 7.69 -9.09
N LYS A 104 -8.05 7.95 -8.45
CA LYS A 104 -8.07 8.39 -7.04
C LYS A 104 -7.30 7.41 -6.17
N ILE A 105 -6.60 7.92 -5.16
CA ILE A 105 -5.66 7.13 -4.34
C ILE A 105 -6.30 5.89 -3.69
N ASP A 106 -7.60 5.94 -3.42
CA ASP A 106 -8.38 4.90 -2.76
C ASP A 106 -9.31 4.12 -3.70
N ALA A 107 -9.22 4.37 -5.01
CA ALA A 107 -10.14 3.79 -6.01
C ALA A 107 -9.94 2.28 -6.21
N ALA A 108 -8.75 1.76 -5.93
CA ALA A 108 -8.43 0.35 -6.12
C ALA A 108 -7.52 -0.18 -5.00
N PRO A 109 -7.63 -1.49 -4.68
CA PRO A 109 -6.68 -2.14 -3.81
C PRO A 109 -5.33 -2.36 -4.49
N ILE A 110 -4.26 -2.36 -3.70
CA ILE A 110 -2.91 -2.76 -4.12
C ILE A 110 -2.71 -4.21 -3.69
N ASN A 111 -2.70 -5.11 -4.66
CA ASN A 111 -2.55 -6.54 -4.41
C ASN A 111 -1.11 -6.88 -4.01
N PRO A 112 -0.90 -8.00 -3.27
CA PRO A 112 0.42 -8.53 -3.01
C PRO A 112 1.25 -8.65 -4.30
N MET A 113 2.54 -8.37 -4.20
CA MET A 113 3.45 -8.42 -5.34
C MET A 113 3.46 -9.83 -5.94
N LEU A 114 3.23 -9.91 -7.25
CA LEU A 114 3.36 -11.15 -8.00
C LEU A 114 4.83 -11.53 -8.14
N ASN A 115 5.11 -12.83 -8.13
CA ASN A 115 6.45 -13.32 -8.46
C ASN A 115 6.69 -13.24 -9.99
N PRO A 116 7.96 -13.25 -10.46
CA PRO A 116 8.26 -13.09 -11.88
C PRO A 116 7.57 -14.11 -12.80
N LYS A 117 7.34 -15.32 -12.31
CA LYS A 117 6.65 -16.37 -13.06
C LYS A 117 5.16 -16.05 -13.22
N GLU A 118 4.51 -15.60 -12.15
CA GLU A 118 3.11 -15.16 -12.16
C GLU A 118 2.90 -13.96 -13.08
N ILE A 119 3.82 -12.99 -13.08
CA ILE A 119 3.80 -11.85 -14.01
C ILE A 119 3.87 -12.36 -15.46
N THR A 120 4.81 -13.24 -15.75
CA THR A 120 4.98 -13.82 -17.10
C THR A 120 3.73 -14.60 -17.53
N GLU A 121 3.15 -15.40 -16.63
CA GLU A 121 1.92 -16.15 -16.91
C GLU A 121 0.72 -15.22 -17.17
N ALA A 122 0.54 -14.18 -16.36
CA ALA A 122 -0.55 -13.22 -16.53
C ALA A 122 -0.41 -12.40 -17.83
N ILE A 123 0.81 -12.00 -18.21
CA ILE A 123 1.09 -11.35 -19.50
C ILE A 123 0.74 -12.30 -20.66
N ASN A 124 1.19 -13.55 -20.59
CA ASN A 124 0.92 -14.55 -21.64
C ASN A 124 -0.58 -14.85 -21.80
N ARG A 125 -1.34 -14.80 -20.71
CA ARG A 125 -2.80 -14.97 -20.71
C ARG A 125 -3.57 -13.71 -21.10
N GLN A 126 -2.89 -12.59 -21.31
CA GLN A 126 -3.49 -11.27 -21.56
C GLN A 126 -4.50 -10.88 -20.47
N GLU A 127 -4.23 -11.29 -19.23
CA GLU A 127 -5.08 -10.92 -18.10
C GLU A 127 -4.88 -9.44 -17.78
N ASN A 128 -5.97 -8.72 -17.48
CA ASN A 128 -5.90 -7.35 -16.95
C ASN A 128 -5.52 -7.36 -15.46
N THR A 129 -4.42 -8.04 -15.14
CA THR A 129 -3.89 -8.18 -13.79
C THR A 129 -2.92 -7.02 -13.51
N PRO A 130 -3.14 -6.23 -12.44
CA PRO A 130 -2.19 -5.20 -12.05
C PRO A 130 -0.82 -5.78 -11.68
N PHE A 131 0.25 -5.22 -12.24
CA PHE A 131 1.64 -5.66 -11.98
C PHE A 131 2.40 -4.67 -11.10
N TYR A 132 2.34 -3.39 -11.44
CA TYR A 132 3.08 -2.34 -10.76
C TYR A 132 2.16 -1.24 -10.27
N TYR A 133 2.53 -0.67 -9.15
CA TYR A 133 1.78 0.39 -8.49
C TYR A 133 2.70 1.57 -8.20
N GLY A 134 2.11 2.76 -8.17
CA GLY A 134 2.83 3.96 -7.79
C GLY A 134 1.93 4.99 -7.12
N ILE A 135 2.49 5.73 -6.18
CA ILE A 135 1.82 6.90 -5.59
C ILE A 135 2.29 8.12 -6.37
N LYS A 136 1.42 8.65 -7.23
CA LYS A 136 1.66 9.92 -7.93
C LYS A 136 1.35 11.08 -7.00
N VAL A 137 2.32 11.98 -6.86
CA VAL A 137 2.19 13.22 -6.10
C VAL A 137 2.65 14.42 -6.91
N GLU A 138 1.98 15.55 -6.66
CA GLU A 138 2.43 16.87 -7.07
C GLU A 138 2.81 17.70 -5.84
N PHE A 139 4.07 18.12 -5.74
CA PHE A 139 4.56 18.87 -4.58
C PHE A 139 5.71 19.82 -4.93
N TYR A 140 5.56 21.12 -4.66
CA TYR A 140 6.46 22.17 -5.14
C TYR A 140 7.08 23.07 -4.07
N GLN A 141 6.79 22.80 -2.80
CA GLN A 141 7.21 23.71 -1.72
C GLN A 141 8.66 23.47 -1.32
N GLU A 142 9.09 22.21 -1.34
CA GLU A 142 10.38 21.74 -0.83
C GLU A 142 10.63 20.31 -1.31
N PRO A 143 11.88 19.82 -1.27
CA PRO A 143 12.16 18.40 -1.50
C PRO A 143 11.33 17.50 -0.57
N ILE A 144 10.81 16.41 -1.13
CA ILE A 144 10.08 15.41 -0.37
C ILE A 144 11.10 14.50 0.32
N LYS A 145 11.18 14.59 1.64
CA LYS A 145 12.08 13.79 2.50
C LYS A 145 11.38 12.62 3.14
N SER A 146 10.07 12.73 3.38
CA SER A 146 9.29 11.64 3.96
C SER A 146 7.87 11.61 3.45
N MET A 147 7.29 10.42 3.47
CA MET A 147 5.89 10.18 3.13
C MET A 147 5.24 9.41 4.27
N THR A 148 4.07 9.86 4.71
CA THR A 148 3.23 9.11 5.63
C THR A 148 2.02 8.60 4.87
N VAL A 149 1.86 7.28 4.86
CA VAL A 149 0.78 6.58 4.18
C VAL A 149 -0.13 5.96 5.23
N LYS A 150 -1.41 6.26 5.13
CA LYS A 150 -2.46 5.65 5.92
C LYS A 150 -3.29 4.73 5.03
N TYR A 151 -3.40 3.47 5.42
CA TYR A 151 -4.01 2.43 4.60
C TYR A 151 -4.80 1.43 5.44
N MET A 152 -5.72 0.73 4.78
CA MET A 152 -6.44 -0.41 5.34
C MET A 152 -5.63 -1.70 5.12
N TYR A 153 -5.42 -2.48 6.17
CA TYR A 153 -4.79 -3.80 6.12
C TYR A 153 -5.53 -4.74 7.08
N PHE A 154 -6.02 -5.88 6.58
CA PHE A 154 -6.90 -6.79 7.34
C PHE A 154 -8.11 -6.11 8.02
N GLY A 155 -8.64 -5.04 7.42
CA GLY A 155 -9.76 -4.28 8.00
C GLY A 155 -9.37 -3.31 9.11
N PHE A 156 -8.07 -3.16 9.43
CA PHE A 156 -7.56 -2.16 10.36
C PHE A 156 -6.90 -1.01 9.62
N LEU A 157 -7.06 0.20 10.18
CA LEU A 157 -6.43 1.41 9.66
C LEU A 157 -5.02 1.54 10.27
N VAL A 158 -4.00 1.44 9.42
CA VAL A 158 -2.59 1.50 9.81
C VAL A 158 -1.96 2.74 9.20
N THR A 159 -1.04 3.38 9.92
CA THR A 159 -0.27 4.53 9.44
C THR A 159 1.22 4.21 9.53
N LYS A 160 1.95 4.44 8.44
CA LYS A 160 3.40 4.24 8.36
C LYS A 160 4.08 5.44 7.74
N LYS A 161 5.27 5.75 8.23
CA LYS A 161 6.13 6.80 7.70
C LYS A 161 7.33 6.16 7.01
N TYR A 162 7.62 6.65 5.81
CA TYR A 162 8.72 6.24 4.95
C TYR A 162 9.70 7.39 4.83
N ASN A 163 11.00 7.09 4.96
CA ASN A 163 12.06 8.01 4.60
C ASN A 163 12.29 7.88 3.09
N LEU A 164 12.40 9.02 2.39
CA LEU A 164 12.57 9.09 0.94
C LEU A 164 13.90 9.74 0.55
N GLU A 165 14.75 10.11 1.51
CA GLU A 165 16.07 10.73 1.22
C GLU A 165 17.08 9.76 0.59
N GLU A 166 16.83 8.45 0.66
CA GLU A 166 17.71 7.38 0.15
C GLU A 166 17.24 6.81 -1.21
N LEU A 167 16.20 7.40 -1.82
CA LEU A 167 15.62 6.97 -3.10
C LEU A 167 16.12 7.78 -4.31
#